data_AF-A0A969R9B2-F1
#
_entry.id   AF-A0A969R9B2-F1
#
_cell.length_a   1.000
_cell.length_b   1.000
_cell.length_c   1.000
_cell.angle_alpha   90.00
_cell.angle_beta   90.00
_cell.angle_gamma   90.00
#
_symmetry.space_group_name_H-M   'P 1'
#
loop_
_entity.id
_entity.type
_entity.pdbx_description
1 polymer ?
#
loop_
_entity_poly.entity_id
_entity_poly.type
_entity_poly.pdbx_seq_one_letter_code
_entity_poly.pdbx_strand_id
1 'polypeptide(L)'
;MAFFRQYIAPLLVVLVFLVSLVAVSARIFLPNDMAAPAPIEEVSPSASKAQASSAKSLADLPPALSALIKGLPDEVGLSEHL
;
A
#
# COMPACT_ATOMS: atom_id res chain seq x y z
N MET A 1 -38.35 31.78 -5.87
CA MET A 1 -36.95 31.33 -5.70
C MET A 1 -36.78 29.88 -5.20
N ALA A 2 -37.83 29.21 -4.68
CA ALA A 2 -37.71 27.84 -4.16
C ALA A 2 -37.71 26.75 -5.26
N PHE A 3 -38.51 26.93 -6.33
CA PHE A 3 -38.65 25.95 -7.42
C PHE A 3 -37.32 25.56 -8.08
N PHE A 4 -36.45 26.55 -8.35
CA PHE A 4 -35.14 26.30 -8.95
C PHE A 4 -34.25 25.44 -8.06
N ARG A 5 -34.20 25.75 -6.77
CA ARG A 5 -33.38 25.00 -5.82
C ARG A 5 -33.99 23.65 -5.42
N GLN A 6 -35.30 23.48 -5.54
CA GLN A 6 -35.98 22.28 -5.11
C GLN A 6 -36.12 21.22 -6.21
N TYR A 7 -36.07 21.61 -7.48
CA TYR A 7 -36.17 20.68 -8.61
C TYR A 7 -34.96 20.73 -9.54
N ILE A 8 -34.50 21.92 -9.93
CA ILE A 8 -33.36 22.04 -10.83
C ILE A 8 -32.05 21.65 -10.11
N ALA A 9 -31.82 22.12 -8.88
CA ALA A 9 -30.59 21.79 -8.18
C ALA A 9 -30.43 20.27 -7.90
N PRO A 10 -31.44 19.53 -7.40
CA PRO A 10 -31.33 18.08 -7.21
C PRO A 10 -31.14 17.33 -8.53
N LEU A 11 -31.80 17.76 -9.61
CA LEU A 11 -31.62 17.16 -10.93
C LEU A 11 -30.18 17.35 -11.43
N LEU A 12 -29.62 18.55 -11.29
CA LEU A 12 -28.22 18.82 -11.66
C LEU A 12 -27.24 18.01 -10.82
N VAL A 13 -27.50 17.83 -9.52
CA VAL A 13 -26.67 16.96 -8.66
C VAL A 13 -26.64 15.53 -9.19
N VAL A 14 -27.80 14.97 -9.52
CA VAL A 14 -27.88 13.60 -10.09
C VAL A 14 -27.19 13.54 -11.45
N LEU A 15 -27.40 14.53 -12.31
CA LEU A 15 -26.80 14.57 -13.64
C LEU A 15 -25.27 14.66 -13.58
N VAL A 16 -24.73 15.55 -12.73
CA VAL A 16 -23.29 15.68 -12.50
C VAL A 16 -22.73 14.43 -11.83
N PHE A 17 -23.46 13.83 -10.90
CA PHE A 17 -23.07 12.56 -10.26
C PHE A 17 -22.95 11.45 -11.29
N LEU A 18 -23.93 11.27 -12.18
CA LEU A 18 -23.89 10.25 -13.23
C LEU A 18 -22.73 10.48 -14.20
N VAL A 19 -22.53 11.73 -14.64
CA VAL A 19 -21.39 12.07 -15.50
C VAL A 19 -20.07 11.79 -14.80
N SER A 20 -19.94 12.17 -13.53
CA SER A 20 -18.72 11.94 -12.75
C SER A 20 -18.47 10.45 -12.52
N LEU A 21 -19.52 9.68 -12.22
CA LEU A 21 -19.43 8.23 -12.05
C LEU A 21 -18.92 7.57 -13.34
N VAL A 22 -19.50 7.90 -14.49
CA VAL A 22 -19.07 7.38 -15.78
C VAL A 22 -17.64 7.83 -16.12
N ALA A 23 -17.31 9.11 -15.93
CA ALA A 23 -15.99 9.65 -16.23
C ALA A 23 -14.89 9.00 -15.37
N VAL A 24 -15.13 8.84 -14.07
CA VAL A 24 -14.21 8.21 -13.13
C VAL A 24 -14.05 6.72 -13.46
N SER A 25 -15.15 6.01 -13.73
CA SER A 25 -15.08 4.61 -14.14
C SER A 25 -14.36 4.41 -15.48
N ALA A 26 -14.62 5.28 -16.47
CA ALA A 26 -13.98 5.20 -17.78
C ALA A 26 -12.48 5.54 -17.72
N ARG A 27 -12.06 6.44 -16.83
CA ARG A 27 -10.66 6.86 -16.69
C ARG A 27 -9.71 5.71 -16.38
N ILE A 28 -10.16 4.70 -15.64
CA ILE A 28 -9.37 3.50 -15.29
C ILE A 28 -9.05 2.65 -16.54
N PHE A 29 -9.94 2.67 -17.53
CA PHE A 29 -9.79 1.92 -18.77
C PHE A 29 -9.13 2.75 -19.89
N LEU A 30 -8.71 3.99 -19.61
CA LEU A 30 -8.06 4.81 -20.61
C LEU A 30 -6.65 4.26 -20.88
N PRO A 31 -6.18 4.21 -22.13
CA PRO A 31 -4.86 3.66 -22.45
C PRO A 31 -3.74 4.27 -21.60
N ASN A 32 -3.85 5.56 -21.27
CA ASN A 32 -2.88 6.24 -20.39
C ASN A 32 -2.88 5.73 -18.93
N ASP A 33 -4.01 5.28 -18.39
CA ASP A 33 -4.11 4.72 -17.04
C ASP A 33 -3.58 3.28 -17.01
N MET A 34 -3.84 2.49 -18.07
CA MET A 34 -3.31 1.12 -18.24
C MET A 34 -1.88 1.06 -18.82
N ALA A 35 -1.36 2.15 -19.37
CA ALA A 35 -0.01 2.21 -19.95
C ALA A 35 1.09 2.44 -18.92
N ALA A 36 0.76 2.50 -17.62
CA ALA A 36 1.76 2.40 -16.58
C ALA A 36 2.50 1.06 -16.77
N PRO A 37 3.79 1.06 -17.16
CA PRO A 37 4.53 -0.16 -17.34
C PRO A 37 4.41 -0.95 -16.05
N ALA A 38 3.94 -2.20 -16.15
CA ALA A 38 4.03 -3.13 -15.03
C ALA A 38 5.48 -3.05 -14.51
N PRO A 39 5.71 -3.08 -13.18
CA PRO A 39 7.06 -3.18 -12.65
C PRO A 39 7.74 -4.43 -13.22
N ILE A 40 8.39 -4.24 -14.36
CA ILE A 40 9.38 -5.14 -14.88
C ILE A 40 10.61 -4.77 -14.09
N GLU A 41 10.77 -5.45 -12.95
CA GLU A 41 12.11 -5.73 -12.49
C GLU A 41 12.79 -6.45 -13.66
N GLU A 42 13.44 -5.69 -14.55
CA GLU A 42 14.75 -6.17 -14.95
C GLU A 42 15.45 -6.44 -13.63
N VAL A 43 15.91 -7.68 -13.45
CA VAL A 43 16.80 -8.08 -12.35
C VAL A 43 18.11 -7.29 -12.51
N SER A 44 17.98 -6.00 -12.28
CA SER A 44 19.01 -5.01 -12.08
C SER A 44 19.05 -4.90 -10.56
N PRO A 45 20.21 -5.09 -9.93
CA PRO A 45 20.33 -5.25 -8.47
C PRO A 45 20.15 -3.92 -7.72
N SER A 46 19.16 -3.11 -8.10
CA SER A 46 18.80 -1.85 -7.44
C SER A 46 17.57 -1.99 -6.51
N ALA A 47 17.18 -3.22 -6.15
CA ALA A 47 16.40 -3.47 -4.92
C ALA A 47 17.20 -3.15 -3.64
N SER A 48 18.51 -2.86 -3.75
CA SER A 48 19.38 -2.56 -2.62
C SER A 48 19.04 -1.26 -1.89
N LYS A 49 18.36 -0.28 -2.49
CA LYS A 49 18.12 1.01 -1.80
C LYS A 49 16.99 0.97 -0.76
N ALA A 50 16.02 0.05 -0.91
CA ALA A 50 15.01 -0.23 0.11
C ALA A 50 15.51 -1.24 1.16
N GLN A 51 16.49 -2.09 0.81
CA GLN A 51 17.02 -3.13 1.69
C GLN A 51 18.24 -2.67 2.51
N ALA A 52 18.98 -1.65 2.06
CA ALA A 52 20.13 -1.09 2.79
C ALA A 52 19.72 -0.41 4.11
N SER A 53 18.53 0.19 4.18
CA SER A 53 17.99 0.75 5.43
C SER A 53 17.56 -0.35 6.40
N SER A 54 16.98 -1.44 5.89
CA SER A 54 16.57 -2.59 6.71
C SER A 54 17.77 -3.39 7.22
N ALA A 55 18.82 -3.57 6.43
CA ALA A 55 20.05 -4.26 6.86
C ALA A 55 20.81 -3.50 7.96
N LYS A 56 20.85 -2.16 7.86
CA LYS A 56 21.42 -1.32 8.93
C LYS A 56 20.56 -1.37 10.20
N SER A 57 19.24 -1.36 10.06
CA SER A 57 18.34 -1.52 11.19
C SER A 57 18.50 -2.86 11.89
N LEU A 58 18.80 -3.96 11.16
CA LEU A 58 19.03 -5.29 11.72
C LEU A 58 20.39 -5.40 12.45
N ALA A 59 21.40 -4.64 12.02
CA ALA A 59 22.72 -4.62 12.63
C ALA A 59 22.76 -3.88 13.99
N ASP A 60 21.87 -2.90 14.19
CA ASP A 60 21.77 -2.09 15.41
C ASP A 60 20.69 -2.59 16.40
N LEU A 61 20.14 -3.80 16.22
CA LEU A 61 19.08 -4.30 17.11
C LEU A 61 19.62 -4.78 18.47
N PRO A 62 18.91 -4.45 19.58
CA PRO A 62 19.21 -5.04 20.87
C PRO A 62 18.99 -6.56 20.85
N PRO A 63 19.77 -7.32 21.66
CA PRO A 63 19.82 -8.79 21.60
C PRO A 63 18.46 -9.46 21.86
N ALA A 64 17.58 -8.84 22.65
CA ALA A 64 16.23 -9.35 22.93
C ALA A 64 15.34 -9.44 21.68
N LEU A 65 15.49 -8.51 20.73
CA LEU A 65 14.70 -8.51 19.49
C LEU A 65 15.31 -9.45 18.44
N SER A 66 16.64 -9.62 18.46
CA SER A 66 17.33 -10.59 17.61
C SER A 66 16.82 -12.03 17.83
N ALA A 67 16.46 -12.38 19.06
CA ALA A 67 15.89 -13.69 19.39
C ALA A 67 14.47 -13.88 18.81
N LEU A 68 13.67 -12.83 18.74
CA LEU A 68 12.34 -12.89 18.13
C LEU A 68 12.41 -13.07 16.60
N ILE A 69 13.40 -12.43 15.96
CA ILE A 69 13.66 -12.58 14.51
C ILE A 69 14.27 -13.95 14.20
N LYS A 70 15.20 -14.44 15.03
CA LYS A 70 15.91 -15.72 14.81
C LYS A 70 15.13 -16.94 15.30
N GLY A 71 14.01 -16.75 15.98
CA GLY A 71 13.35 -17.79 16.75
C GLY A 71 14.07 -17.99 18.09
N LEU A 72 13.30 -18.23 19.15
CA LEU A 72 13.82 -18.50 20.49
C LEU A 72 14.78 -19.70 20.39
N PRO A 73 16.06 -19.58 20.79
CA PRO A 73 16.97 -20.72 20.77
C PRO A 73 16.43 -21.80 21.71
N ASP A 74 16.28 -23.03 21.20
CA ASP A 74 15.75 -24.20 21.93
C ASP A 74 16.54 -24.55 23.22
N GLU A 75 17.71 -23.92 23.42
CA GLU A 75 18.59 -24.12 24.59
C GLU A 75 18.09 -23.46 25.88
N VAL A 76 17.06 -22.60 25.84
CA VAL A 76 16.49 -21.94 27.05
C VAL A 76 15.34 -22.76 27.66
N GLY A 77 15.13 -24.00 27.18
CA GLY A 77 13.99 -24.84 27.59
C GLY A 77 14.27 -25.94 28.63
N LEU A 78 15.54 -26.33 28.90
CA LEU A 78 15.74 -27.63 29.57
C LEU A 78 16.87 -27.78 30.61
N SER A 79 17.54 -26.72 31.07
CA SER A 79 18.57 -26.86 32.12
C SER A 79 18.53 -25.74 33.15
N GLU A 80 17.69 -25.91 34.17
CA GLU A 80 17.94 -25.59 35.60
C GLU A 80 16.73 -26.06 36.43
N HIS A 81 16.46 -27.37 36.37
CA HIS A 81 15.61 -28.07 37.33
C HIS A 81 16.42 -29.24 37.90
N LEU A 82 17.51 -28.93 38.61
CA LEU A 82 18.13 -29.76 39.65
C LEU A 82 19.25 -29.00 40.38
#